data_AF-A0A830CUH1-F1
#
_entry.id   AF-A0A830CUH1-F1
#
_cell.length_a   1.000
_cell.length_b   1.000
_cell.length_c   1.000
_cell.angle_alpha   90.00
_cell.angle_beta   90.00
_cell.angle_gamma   90.00
#
_symmetry.space_group_name_H-M   'P 1'
#
loop_
_entity.id
_entity.type
_entity.pdbx_description
1 polymer ?
#
loop_
_entity_poly.entity_id
_entity_poly.type
_entity_poly.pdbx_seq_one_letter_code
_entity_poly.pdbx_strand_id
1 'polypeptide(L)'
;VSSAEKGNLGVPQLPGQGCSFHSFRTNTYKLSFMESPSGIKLILVTHPRTSDLRDSLKYIYNLYVEYVVKNPHYSPGSPIR
;
A
#
# COMPACT_ATOMS: atom_id res chain seq x y z
N VAL A 1 -12.25 -24.67 -10.25
CA VAL A 1 -11.00 -24.73 -9.46
C VAL A 1 -10.14 -23.52 -9.77
N SER A 2 -10.34 -22.40 -9.07
CA SER A 2 -9.36 -21.30 -9.11
C SER A 2 -8.75 -21.26 -7.73
N SER A 3 -7.64 -21.98 -7.62
CA SER A 3 -6.78 -21.99 -6.45
C SER A 3 -6.34 -20.55 -6.25
N ALA A 4 -6.85 -19.90 -5.20
CA ALA A 4 -6.22 -18.68 -4.72
C ALA A 4 -4.83 -19.11 -4.26
N GLU A 5 -3.81 -18.83 -5.07
CA GLU A 5 -2.42 -18.91 -4.65
C GLU A 5 -2.32 -18.06 -3.38
N LYS A 6 -2.36 -18.73 -2.22
CA LYS A 6 -1.82 -18.22 -0.97
C LYS A 6 -0.31 -18.18 -1.14
N GLY A 7 0.19 -17.39 -2.08
CA GLY A 7 1.59 -17.11 -2.24
C GLY A 7 2.01 -16.31 -1.02
N ASN A 8 2.52 -17.02 0.00
CA ASN A 8 3.36 -16.51 1.07
C ASN A 8 3.10 -15.04 1.45
N LEU A 9 1.84 -14.71 1.75
CA LEU A 9 1.41 -13.37 2.12
C LEU A 9 1.95 -13.09 3.52
N GLY A 10 2.97 -12.25 3.63
CA GLY A 10 3.51 -11.81 4.92
C GLY A 10 4.87 -12.36 5.31
N VAL A 11 5.61 -13.05 4.42
CA VAL A 11 7.06 -13.20 4.66
C VAL A 11 7.73 -11.85 4.48
N PRO A 12 8.52 -11.37 5.45
CA PRO A 12 9.41 -10.24 5.25
C PRO A 12 10.33 -10.55 4.07
N GLN A 13 10.08 -9.92 2.92
CA GLN A 13 11.04 -9.89 1.84
C GLN A 13 12.20 -8.99 2.28
N LEU A 14 13.43 -9.34 1.93
CA LEU A 14 14.60 -8.57 2.30
C LEU A 14 14.46 -7.12 1.80
N PRO A 15 14.98 -6.12 2.56
CA PRO A 15 14.96 -4.74 2.12
C PRO A 15 15.61 -4.61 0.74
N GLY A 16 14.85 -4.13 -0.25
CA GLY A 16 15.30 -3.95 -1.63
C GLY A 16 14.71 -4.93 -2.67
N GLN A 17 14.03 -6.01 -2.27
CA GLN A 17 13.39 -6.93 -3.24
C GLN A 17 12.00 -6.49 -3.72
N GLY A 18 11.42 -5.43 -3.14
CA GLY A 18 10.07 -4.98 -3.43
C GLY A 18 9.01 -6.00 -3.00
N CYS A 19 7.80 -5.53 -2.73
CA CYS A 19 6.68 -6.42 -2.46
C CYS A 19 5.95 -6.76 -3.77
N SER A 20 5.90 -8.05 -4.14
CA SER A 20 5.07 -8.53 -5.27
C SER A 20 3.56 -8.54 -4.93
N PHE A 21 3.21 -8.27 -3.67
CA PHE A 21 1.83 -8.19 -3.24
C PHE A 21 1.20 -6.86 -3.67
N HIS A 22 0.05 -6.92 -4.34
CA HIS A 22 -0.64 -5.72 -4.85
C HIS A 22 -2.07 -5.57 -4.33
N SER A 23 -2.79 -6.67 -4.14
CA SER A 23 -4.12 -6.65 -3.52
C SER A 23 -4.59 -8.05 -3.14
N PHE A 24 -5.51 -8.12 -2.18
CA PHE A 24 -6.35 -9.30 -1.98
C PHE A 24 -7.80 -8.87 -1.80
N ARG A 25 -8.71 -9.81 -1.99
CA ARG A 25 -10.15 -9.58 -1.83
C ARG A 25 -10.75 -10.63 -0.90
N THR A 26 -11.58 -10.18 0.01
CA THR A 26 -12.45 -11.00 0.85
C THR A 26 -13.91 -10.79 0.45
N ASN A 27 -14.84 -11.47 1.14
CA ASN A 27 -16.27 -11.29 0.92
C ASN A 27 -16.78 -9.91 1.35
N THR A 28 -16.04 -9.21 2.23
CA THR A 28 -16.48 -7.96 2.85
C THR A 28 -15.66 -6.75 2.42
N TYR A 29 -14.42 -6.93 1.95
CA TYR A 29 -13.58 -5.83 1.48
C TYR A 29 -12.54 -6.27 0.44
N LYS A 30 -12.00 -5.30 -0.28
CA LYS A 30 -10.78 -5.42 -1.09
C LYS A 30 -9.70 -4.57 -0.44
N LEU A 31 -8.54 -5.17 -0.19
CA LEU A 31 -7.36 -4.45 0.25
C LEU A 31 -6.43 -4.28 -0.94
N SER A 32 -6.09 -3.03 -1.25
CA SER A 32 -5.07 -2.65 -2.21
C SER A 32 -3.82 -2.18 -1.46
N PHE A 33 -2.65 -2.62 -1.93
CA PHE A 33 -1.37 -2.37 -1.31
C PHE A 33 -0.39 -1.78 -2.31
N MET A 34 0.40 -0.81 -1.85
CA MET A 34 1.53 -0.26 -2.60
C MET A 34 2.68 0.01 -1.64
N GLU A 35 3.89 -0.35 -2.04
CA GLU A 35 5.13 -0.01 -1.33
C GLU A 35 5.96 0.93 -2.21
N SER A 36 6.38 2.07 -1.65
CA SER A 36 7.31 2.98 -2.32
C SER A 36 8.75 2.45 -2.21
N PRO A 37 9.66 2.86 -3.12
CA PRO A 37 11.09 2.51 -3.01
C PRO A 37 11.74 2.96 -1.70
N SER A 38 11.16 3.96 -1.03
CA SER A 38 11.59 4.45 0.28
C SER A 38 11.07 3.61 1.46
N GLY A 39 10.35 2.51 1.19
CA GLY A 39 9.78 1.61 2.20
C GLY A 39 8.47 2.10 2.82
N ILE A 40 7.81 3.11 2.24
CA ILE A 40 6.51 3.58 2.72
C ILE A 40 5.43 2.66 2.19
N LYS A 41 4.61 2.11 3.08
CA LYS A 41 3.55 1.15 2.74
C LYS A 41 2.19 1.83 2.83
N LEU A 42 1.47 1.88 1.72
CA LEU A 42 0.12 2.42 1.62
C LEU A 42 -0.87 1.27 1.50
N ILE A 43 -1.87 1.26 2.38
CA ILE A 43 -2.92 0.25 2.42
C ILE A 43 -4.26 0.97 2.23
N LEU A 44 -5.04 0.55 1.25
CA LEU A 44 -6.36 1.07 0.97
C LEU A 44 -7.40 -0.05 1.05
N VAL A 45 -8.32 0.08 1.99
CA VAL A 45 -9.45 -0.84 2.18
C VAL A 45 -10.67 -0.25 1.51
N THR A 46 -11.25 -0.98 0.57
CA THR A 46 -12.46 -0.59 -0.17
C THR A 46 -13.46 -1.72 -0.20
N HIS A 47 -14.64 -1.47 -0.76
CA HIS A 47 -15.61 -2.53 -1.04
C HIS A 47 -14.93 -3.62 -1.92
N PRO A 48 -15.35 -4.91 -1.87
CA PRO A 48 -15.17 -5.86 -2.98
C PRO A 48 -15.78 -5.21 -4.23
N ARG A 49 -15.89 -5.75 -5.44
CA ARG A 49 -16.39 -4.98 -6.62
C ARG A 49 -15.61 -3.69 -7.02
N THR A 50 -14.90 -3.00 -6.13
CA THR A 50 -14.08 -1.83 -6.48
C THR A 50 -13.01 -2.23 -7.49
N SER A 51 -12.85 -1.40 -8.51
CA SER A 51 -11.87 -1.55 -9.59
C SER A 51 -10.44 -1.43 -9.06
N ASP A 52 -9.47 -1.51 -9.96
CA ASP A 52 -8.08 -1.25 -9.61
C ASP A 52 -7.90 0.20 -9.13
N LEU A 53 -7.13 0.39 -8.07
CA LEU A 53 -6.91 1.68 -7.42
C LEU A 53 -5.41 2.02 -7.35
N ARG A 54 -4.59 1.44 -8.23
CA ARG A 54 -3.14 1.70 -8.26
C ARG A 54 -2.85 3.16 -8.55
N ASP A 55 -3.56 3.76 -9.50
CA ASP A 55 -3.38 5.19 -9.81
C ASP A 55 -3.83 6.09 -8.66
N SER A 56 -4.90 5.72 -7.97
CA SER A 56 -5.34 6.41 -6.75
C SER A 56 -4.30 6.31 -5.63
N LEU A 57 -3.72 5.12 -5.41
CA LEU A 57 -2.64 4.93 -4.42
C LEU A 57 -1.39 5.77 -4.75
N LYS A 58 -0.98 5.80 -6.03
CA LYS A 58 0.11 6.67 -6.49
C LYS A 58 -0.18 8.14 -6.25
N TYR A 59 -1.42 8.57 -6.52
CA TYR A 59 -1.85 9.94 -6.26
C TYR A 59 -1.80 10.29 -4.77
N ILE A 60 -2.27 9.39 -3.90
CA ILE A 60 -2.16 9.56 -2.44
C ILE A 60 -0.70 9.65 -1.99
N TYR A 61 0.21 8.86 -2.59
CA TYR A 61 1.63 8.96 -2.30
C TYR A 61 2.22 10.31 -2.72
N ASN A 62 1.83 10.85 -3.88
CA ASN A 62 2.27 12.18 -4.30
C ASN A 62 1.82 13.26 -3.30
N LEU A 63 0.57 13.17 -2.81
CA LEU A 63 0.09 14.07 -1.75
C LEU A 63 0.90 13.88 -0.46
N TYR A 64 1.18 12.64 -0.04
CA TYR A 64 2.00 12.38 1.13
C TYR A 64 3.39 13.03 1.02
N VAL A 65 4.05 12.94 -0.14
CA VAL A 65 5.35 13.59 -0.35
C VAL A 65 5.23 15.11 -0.26
N GLU A 66 4.18 15.70 -0.83
CA GLU A 66 3.99 17.14 -0.85
C GLU A 66 3.66 17.73 0.53
N TYR A 67 2.76 17.10 1.29
CA TYR A 67 2.23 17.64 2.54
C TYR A 67 2.96 17.14 3.80
N VAL A 68 3.54 15.94 3.74
CA VAL A 68 4.16 15.31 4.92
C VAL A 68 5.68 15.36 4.82
N VAL A 69 6.25 14.86 3.72
CA VAL A 69 7.73 14.76 3.60
C VAL A 69 8.38 16.13 3.46
N LYS A 70 7.77 17.05 2.70
CA LYS A 70 8.32 18.41 2.53
C LYS A 70 8.01 19.34 3.71
N ASN A 71 7.20 18.93 4.68
CA ASN A 71 6.86 19.76 5.81
C ASN A 71 8.03 19.79 6.82
N PRO A 72 8.68 20.94 7.05
CA PRO A 72 9.82 21.04 7.97
C PRO A 72 9.44 20.77 9.44
N HIS A 73 8.15 20.84 9.78
CA HIS A 73 7.66 20.53 11.12
C HIS A 73 7.31 19.04 11.32
N TYR A 74 7.35 18.24 10.27
CA TYR A 74 7.09 16.81 10.36
C TYR A 74 8.37 16.04 10.70
N SER A 75 8.31 15.22 11.74
CA SER A 75 9.40 14.31 12.10
C SER A 75 9.10 12.93 11.53
N PRO A 76 9.96 12.36 10.65
CA PRO A 76 9.78 11.00 10.13
C PRO A 76 9.62 9.99 11.27
N GLY A 77 8.58 9.16 11.20
CA GLY A 77 8.24 8.18 12.23
C GLY A 77 7.29 8.68 13.31
N SER A 78 7.00 9.98 13.37
CA SER A 78 5.88 10.51 14.16
C SER A 78 4.55 10.30 13.41
N PRO A 79 3.42 10.12 14.12
CA PRO A 79 2.11 10.04 13.47
C PRO A 79 1.81 11.36 12.74
N ILE A 80 1.32 11.24 11.51
CA ILE A 80 0.84 12.37 10.70
C ILE A 80 -0.35 12.99 11.42
N ARG A 81 -0.37 14.33 11.56
CA ARG A 81 -1.40 15.10 12.26
C ARG A 81 -2.10 16.06 11.31
#